data_AF-A0A7X6P7Y9-F1
#
_entry.id   AF-A0A7X6P7Y9-F1
#
_cell.length_a   1.000
_cell.length_b   1.000
_cell.length_c   1.000
_cell.angle_alpha   90.00
_cell.angle_beta   90.00
_cell.angle_gamma   90.00
#
_symmetry.space_group_name_H-M   'P 1'
#
loop_
_entity.id
_entity.type
_entity.pdbx_description
1 polymer ?
#
loop_
_entity_poly.entity_id
_entity_poly.type
_entity_poly.pdbx_seq_one_letter_code
_entity_poly.pdbx_strand_id
1 'polypeptide(L)'
;MNCKQCGYLLSENNSICPACGNEAIGTPGSEDQATPTVAQKIPLSETTTESQTHRSYPNSSSKKSNPFLKSLIFGVVGMAIGAAALFAIFLINGISSTGDAKIEGNGYDTPEEAAEAYLIALRDQDMDAMLSTFAIESYIENYDLNAMVERLQAYTPYMEVPFPNSIPYTKELNLEARRSSITQSISNQYQFFNELLKDFYYGQTIVLHDYPDLVDDMEEATEDYIFEDLEITGSMDPEDIIGLYEEERNQENIAKQAKVFGAKADEVANVVITFEADGEEYVFCPQLVEYDGRWYIQSLQGNVSFLIGLMVNQGGISLYPIEDTQGGV
;
A
#
# COMPACT_ATOMS: atom_id res chain seq x y z
N MET A 1 -15.14 -14.23 40.10
CA MET A 1 -13.83 -14.84 40.46
C MET A 1 -12.83 -14.54 39.35
N ASN A 2 -11.53 -14.34 39.62
CA ASN A 2 -10.59 -13.99 38.54
C ASN A 2 -9.90 -15.25 37.98
N CYS A 3 -9.72 -15.30 36.66
CA CYS A 3 -8.90 -16.30 36.01
C CYS A 3 -7.45 -16.20 36.52
N LYS A 4 -6.87 -17.31 37.00
CA LYS A 4 -5.51 -17.30 37.54
C LYS A 4 -4.42 -17.13 36.47
N GLN A 5 -4.75 -17.37 35.20
CA GLN A 5 -3.78 -17.29 34.10
C GLN A 5 -3.70 -15.88 33.51
N CYS A 6 -4.83 -15.20 33.32
CA CYS A 6 -4.86 -13.88 32.66
C CYS A 6 -5.53 -12.77 33.47
N GLY A 7 -6.03 -13.06 34.68
CA GLY A 7 -6.67 -12.06 35.55
C GLY A 7 -8.10 -11.67 35.17
N TYR A 8 -8.66 -12.21 34.08
CA TYR A 8 -10.01 -11.90 33.60
C TYR A 8 -11.10 -12.22 34.65
N LEU A 9 -12.09 -11.33 34.79
CA LEU A 9 -13.16 -11.44 35.77
C LEU A 9 -14.25 -12.41 35.25
N LEU A 10 -14.34 -13.60 35.83
CA LEU A 10 -15.28 -14.66 35.44
C LEU A 10 -16.63 -14.51 36.14
N SER A 11 -17.70 -14.72 35.36
CA SER A 11 -19.06 -14.98 35.85
C SER A 11 -19.16 -16.35 36.51
N GLU A 12 -20.08 -16.51 37.47
CA GLU A 12 -20.16 -17.66 38.38
C GLU A 12 -20.34 -19.03 37.71
N ASN A 13 -20.74 -19.08 36.44
CA ASN A 13 -21.03 -20.33 35.71
C ASN A 13 -20.09 -20.61 34.53
N ASN A 14 -19.00 -19.85 34.37
CA ASN A 14 -18.08 -20.11 33.27
C ASN A 14 -17.10 -21.22 33.67
N SER A 15 -17.23 -22.39 33.03
CA SER A 15 -16.25 -23.49 33.14
C SER A 15 -14.98 -23.24 32.32
N ILE A 16 -15.04 -22.35 31.32
CA ILE A 16 -13.92 -21.96 30.45
C ILE A 16 -13.82 -20.43 30.44
N CYS A 17 -12.60 -19.90 30.57
CA CYS A 17 -12.32 -18.48 30.47
C CYS A 17 -12.51 -17.99 29.01
N PRO A 18 -13.44 -17.05 28.74
CA PRO A 18 -13.69 -16.59 27.37
C PRO A 18 -12.53 -15.78 26.78
N ALA A 19 -11.62 -15.27 27.62
CA ALA A 19 -10.50 -14.46 27.18
C ALA A 19 -9.25 -15.29 26.80
N CYS A 20 -9.08 -16.50 27.35
CA CYS A 20 -7.85 -17.28 27.12
C CYS A 20 -8.07 -18.80 26.94
N GLY A 21 -9.31 -19.29 26.96
CA GLY A 21 -9.65 -20.69 26.70
C GLY A 21 -9.31 -21.69 27.80
N ASN A 22 -8.73 -21.25 28.93
CA ASN A 22 -8.36 -22.13 30.04
C ASN A 22 -9.53 -22.41 30.99
N GLU A 23 -9.53 -23.59 31.61
CA GLU A 23 -10.55 -24.00 32.58
C GLU A 23 -10.59 -23.09 33.82
N ALA A 24 -11.80 -22.72 34.23
CA ALA A 24 -12.04 -22.01 35.47
C ALA A 24 -12.04 -23.00 36.64
N ILE A 25 -11.27 -22.70 37.69
CA ILE A 25 -11.12 -23.62 38.83
C ILE A 25 -12.44 -23.71 39.62
N GLY A 26 -13.11 -24.87 39.56
CA GLY A 26 -14.01 -25.32 40.62
C GLY A 26 -15.27 -26.07 40.19
N THR A 27 -15.18 -27.38 39.94
CA THR A 27 -16.10 -28.40 40.50
C THR A 27 -15.46 -29.80 40.41
N PRO A 28 -15.55 -30.69 41.43
CA PRO A 28 -15.02 -32.05 41.38
C PRO A 28 -15.91 -32.97 40.53
N GLY A 29 -15.29 -33.93 39.83
CA GLY A 29 -15.92 -34.69 38.76
C GLY A 29 -16.99 -35.73 39.15
N SER A 30 -17.61 -36.28 38.11
CA SER A 30 -18.23 -37.60 38.10
C SER A 30 -18.05 -38.23 36.72
N GLU A 31 -17.41 -39.39 36.69
CA GLU A 31 -17.40 -40.35 35.58
C GLU A 31 -18.81 -40.90 35.29
N ASP A 32 -18.95 -41.44 34.08
CA ASP A 32 -20.01 -42.30 33.54
C ASP A 32 -21.39 -41.69 33.23
N GLN A 33 -21.71 -41.55 31.94
CA GLN A 33 -22.52 -42.54 31.19
C GLN A 33 -22.82 -42.09 29.75
N ALA A 34 -22.56 -43.02 28.83
CA ALA A 34 -23.30 -43.36 27.60
C ALA A 34 -23.73 -42.25 26.60
N THR A 35 -23.19 -42.40 25.39
CA THR A 35 -23.77 -41.97 24.10
C THR A 35 -25.28 -42.27 23.99
N PRO A 36 -26.01 -41.46 23.22
CA PRO A 36 -26.28 -41.90 21.85
C PRO A 36 -26.09 -40.82 20.78
N THR A 37 -25.57 -41.29 19.66
CA THR A 37 -25.50 -40.66 18.35
C THR A 37 -26.85 -40.10 17.89
N VAL A 38 -26.88 -38.84 17.47
CA VAL A 38 -27.83 -38.35 16.46
C VAL A 38 -27.04 -37.63 15.38
N ALA A 39 -26.88 -38.32 14.26
CA ALA A 39 -26.37 -37.75 13.02
C ALA A 39 -27.39 -36.73 12.48
N GLN A 40 -26.99 -35.47 12.37
CA GLN A 40 -27.65 -34.53 11.46
C GLN A 40 -26.83 -34.44 10.18
N LYS A 41 -27.33 -35.13 9.15
CA LYS A 41 -26.98 -34.90 7.75
C LYS A 41 -27.35 -33.47 7.39
N ILE A 42 -26.35 -32.66 7.01
CA ILE A 42 -26.59 -31.46 6.22
C ILE A 42 -26.51 -31.89 4.74
N PRO A 43 -27.50 -31.58 3.89
CA PRO A 43 -27.47 -31.99 2.49
C PRO A 43 -26.39 -31.20 1.74
N LEU A 44 -25.52 -31.91 1.04
CA LEU A 44 -24.66 -31.36 0.00
C LEU A 44 -25.56 -31.04 -1.21
N SER A 45 -25.76 -29.76 -1.50
CA SER A 45 -26.35 -29.34 -2.77
C SER A 45 -25.28 -29.40 -3.85
N GLU A 46 -25.48 -30.30 -4.80
CA GLU A 46 -24.79 -30.32 -6.08
C GLU A 46 -25.33 -29.21 -7.01
N THR A 47 -24.65 -29.05 -8.15
CA THR A 47 -24.79 -28.11 -9.28
C THR A 47 -24.05 -26.78 -9.05
N THR A 48 -23.09 -26.34 -9.88
CA THR A 48 -22.93 -26.53 -11.34
C THR A 48 -21.48 -26.28 -11.74
N THR A 49 -20.98 -27.05 -12.71
CA THR A 49 -19.76 -26.80 -13.48
C THR A 49 -19.84 -25.46 -14.21
N GLU A 50 -18.85 -24.58 -14.07
CA GLU A 50 -18.36 -23.75 -15.19
C GLU A 50 -17.05 -23.00 -14.84
N SER A 51 -16.06 -23.18 -15.74
CA SER A 51 -14.84 -22.43 -16.03
C SER A 51 -14.26 -21.48 -14.98
N GLN A 52 -13.24 -21.94 -14.26
CA GLN A 52 -12.16 -21.05 -13.82
C GLN A 52 -11.13 -20.96 -14.96
N THR A 53 -11.15 -19.84 -15.67
CA THR A 53 -10.05 -19.46 -16.55
C THR A 53 -8.85 -19.08 -15.67
N HIS A 54 -7.97 -20.05 -15.43
CA HIS A 54 -6.64 -19.79 -14.89
C HIS A 54 -5.92 -18.77 -15.79
N ARG A 55 -5.67 -17.56 -15.28
CA ARG A 55 -4.63 -16.69 -15.81
C ARG A 55 -3.34 -17.06 -15.07
N SER A 56 -2.46 -17.78 -15.74
CA SER A 56 -1.06 -17.86 -15.37
C SER A 56 -0.41 -16.53 -15.74
N TYR A 57 0.09 -15.78 -14.77
CA TYR A 57 0.99 -14.68 -15.02
C TYR A 57 2.33 -15.23 -15.54
N PRO A 58 3.06 -14.49 -16.39
CA PRO A 58 4.29 -15.00 -16.98
C PRO A 58 5.33 -15.27 -15.89
N ASN A 59 5.71 -16.55 -15.76
CA ASN A 59 6.92 -16.96 -15.04
C ASN A 59 8.13 -16.31 -15.71
N SER A 60 8.80 -15.36 -15.06
CA SER A 60 10.16 -14.96 -15.40
C SER A 60 11.15 -15.98 -14.81
N SER A 61 11.11 -17.24 -15.26
CA SER A 61 12.26 -18.12 -15.05
C SER A 61 13.36 -17.74 -16.05
N SER A 62 13.96 -16.55 -15.88
CA SER A 62 15.12 -16.15 -16.66
C SER A 62 16.37 -16.65 -15.93
N LYS A 63 17.12 -17.54 -16.60
CA LYS A 63 18.45 -17.94 -16.14
C LYS A 63 19.35 -16.71 -16.19
N LYS A 64 19.94 -16.34 -15.04
CA LYS A 64 21.02 -15.34 -14.91
C LYS A 64 22.01 -15.50 -16.07
N SER A 65 21.97 -14.55 -17.02
CA SER A 65 22.94 -14.46 -18.10
C SER A 65 23.83 -13.24 -17.83
N ASN A 66 25.11 -13.52 -17.63
CA ASN A 66 26.11 -12.60 -17.10
C ASN A 66 26.41 -11.45 -18.09
N PRO A 67 26.15 -10.15 -17.78
CA PRO A 67 26.37 -9.08 -18.75
C PRO A 67 27.64 -8.29 -18.43
N PHE A 68 28.83 -8.91 -18.47
CA PHE A 68 30.09 -8.15 -18.42
C PHE A 68 30.47 -7.51 -19.76
N LEU A 69 29.59 -7.49 -20.76
CA LEU A 69 29.98 -6.98 -22.08
C LEU A 69 28.78 -6.52 -22.91
N LYS A 70 28.20 -5.36 -22.58
CA LYS A 70 27.49 -4.51 -23.56
C LYS A 70 27.25 -3.11 -23.00
N SER A 71 27.62 -2.12 -23.81
CA SER A 71 27.23 -0.70 -23.74
C SER A 71 28.01 0.22 -22.78
N LEU A 72 29.29 0.42 -23.09
CA LEU A 72 29.79 1.81 -23.20
C LEU A 72 28.92 2.49 -24.28
N ILE A 73 28.10 3.50 -23.94
CA ILE A 73 27.79 4.69 -24.79
C ILE A 73 26.86 5.75 -24.15
N PHE A 74 26.23 5.57 -22.98
CA PHE A 74 25.40 6.64 -22.36
C PHE A 74 26.01 7.37 -21.14
N GLY A 75 27.31 7.18 -20.88
CA GLY A 75 27.96 7.60 -19.62
C GLY A 75 28.39 9.07 -19.46
N VAL A 76 27.73 10.08 -20.04
CA VAL A 76 28.18 11.49 -19.82
C VAL A 76 27.05 12.50 -19.53
N VAL A 77 25.76 12.16 -19.61
CA VAL A 77 24.68 13.13 -19.30
C VAL A 77 24.00 12.86 -17.94
N GLY A 78 23.88 11.61 -17.49
CA GLY A 78 23.22 11.26 -16.21
C GLY A 78 23.98 11.65 -14.93
N MET A 79 25.32 11.75 -14.98
CA MET A 79 26.13 12.06 -13.79
C MET A 79 25.96 13.50 -13.27
N ALA A 80 25.41 14.42 -14.06
CA ALA A 80 25.20 15.80 -13.62
C ALA A 80 23.87 15.99 -12.88
N ILE A 81 22.85 15.16 -13.16
CA ILE A 81 21.52 15.27 -12.55
C ILE A 81 21.49 14.53 -11.20
N GLY A 82 22.05 13.32 -11.13
CA GLY A 82 22.09 12.53 -9.88
C GLY A 82 22.89 13.18 -8.75
N ALA A 83 23.99 13.89 -9.08
CA ALA A 83 24.80 14.58 -8.07
C ALA A 83 24.17 15.90 -7.58
N ALA A 84 23.30 16.54 -8.37
CA ALA A 84 22.56 17.73 -7.97
C ALA A 84 21.37 17.37 -7.06
N ALA A 85 20.68 16.25 -7.32
CA ALA A 85 19.62 15.73 -6.47
C ALA A 85 20.14 15.32 -5.08
N LEU A 86 21.29 14.64 -5.01
CA LEU A 86 21.91 14.25 -3.73
C LEU A 86 22.38 15.44 -2.88
N PHE A 87 22.73 16.58 -3.49
CA PHE A 87 23.15 17.77 -2.75
C PHE A 87 21.96 18.62 -2.26
N ALA A 88 20.79 18.53 -2.91
CA ALA A 88 19.55 19.14 -2.45
C ALA A 88 18.98 18.43 -1.21
N ILE A 89 19.09 17.10 -1.15
CA ILE A 89 18.64 16.28 0.00
C ILE A 89 19.34 16.70 1.31
N PHE A 90 20.63 17.07 1.26
CA PHE A 90 21.34 17.56 2.45
C PHE A 90 20.96 18.98 2.89
N LEU A 91 20.40 19.81 2.01
CA LEU A 91 19.98 21.18 2.35
C LEU A 91 18.52 21.27 2.79
N ILE A 92 17.66 20.33 2.38
CA ILE A 92 16.25 20.26 2.84
C ILE A 92 16.17 19.80 4.31
N ASN A 93 17.14 19.01 4.77
CA ASN A 93 17.25 18.55 6.17
C ASN A 93 18.06 19.49 7.09
N GLY A 94 18.31 20.73 6.65
CA GLY A 94 19.05 21.75 7.38
C GLY A 94 18.33 22.25 8.65
N ILE A 95 18.57 21.57 9.77
CA ILE A 95 18.61 22.05 11.16
C ILE A 95 18.00 23.45 11.37
N SER A 96 16.71 23.53 11.71
CA SER A 96 16.14 24.47 12.69
C SER A 96 14.62 24.33 12.75
N SER A 97 14.12 23.53 13.70
CA SER A 97 12.76 23.72 14.23
C SER A 97 12.69 23.03 15.59
N THR A 98 12.59 23.82 16.65
CA THR A 98 12.12 23.37 17.98
C THR A 98 10.59 23.27 17.98
N GLY A 99 10.03 22.64 16.95
CA GLY A 99 8.64 22.18 16.89
C GLY A 99 8.61 20.67 16.99
N ASP A 100 7.46 20.09 17.32
CA ASP A 100 7.28 18.63 17.30
C ASP A 100 7.81 18.06 15.97
N ALA A 101 8.62 17.01 16.05
CA ALA A 101 9.24 16.40 14.87
C ALA A 101 8.14 15.88 13.94
N LYS A 102 7.98 16.51 12.77
CA LYS A 102 7.05 16.08 11.73
C LYS A 102 7.57 14.82 11.04
N ILE A 103 6.65 13.97 10.60
CA ILE A 103 6.93 12.82 9.75
C ILE A 103 6.96 13.26 8.28
N GLU A 104 6.00 14.07 7.85
CA GLU A 104 6.05 14.69 6.53
C GLU A 104 7.29 15.59 6.39
N GLY A 105 7.88 15.60 5.20
CA GLY A 105 8.98 16.50 4.85
C GLY A 105 8.49 17.93 4.55
N ASN A 106 9.39 18.74 4.02
CA ASN A 106 9.07 20.12 3.59
C ASN A 106 8.27 20.19 2.27
N GLY A 107 7.93 19.04 1.68
CA GLY A 107 7.31 18.92 0.36
C GLY A 107 8.26 19.37 -0.78
N TYR A 108 7.75 19.33 -2.00
CA TYR A 108 8.54 19.50 -3.24
C TYR A 108 8.02 20.65 -4.11
N ASP A 109 8.83 21.14 -5.06
CA ASP A 109 8.43 22.26 -5.94
C ASP A 109 7.45 21.79 -7.02
N THR A 110 7.56 20.54 -7.47
CA THR A 110 6.65 19.92 -8.45
C THR A 110 6.13 18.57 -7.97
N PRO A 111 5.01 18.07 -8.51
CA PRO A 111 4.52 16.75 -8.16
C PRO A 111 5.45 15.62 -8.66
N GLU A 112 6.12 15.80 -9.79
CA GLU A 112 7.12 14.85 -10.30
C GLU A 112 8.29 14.71 -9.34
N GLU A 113 8.83 15.82 -8.82
CA GLU A 113 9.93 15.78 -7.85
C GLU A 113 9.59 14.99 -6.59
N ALA A 114 8.35 15.09 -6.10
CA ALA A 114 7.88 14.30 -4.96
C ALA A 114 7.80 12.80 -5.28
N ALA A 115 7.31 12.45 -6.48
CA ALA A 115 7.22 11.07 -6.94
C ALA A 115 8.61 10.44 -7.16
N GLU A 116 9.53 11.19 -7.77
CA GLU A 116 10.93 10.79 -7.97
C GLU A 116 11.65 10.59 -6.64
N ALA A 117 11.44 11.49 -5.67
CA ALA A 117 12.02 11.36 -4.33
C ALA A 117 11.57 10.08 -3.61
N TYR A 118 10.31 9.66 -3.81
CA TYR A 118 9.83 8.39 -3.28
C TYR A 118 10.54 7.21 -3.93
N LEU A 119 10.70 7.19 -5.27
CA LEU A 119 11.41 6.12 -5.97
C LEU A 119 12.89 6.03 -5.57
N ILE A 120 13.55 7.17 -5.36
CA ILE A 120 14.92 7.24 -4.84
C ILE A 120 14.98 6.62 -3.44
N ALA A 121 14.06 6.98 -2.54
CA ALA A 121 14.00 6.41 -1.20
C ALA A 121 13.63 4.93 -1.20
N LEU A 122 12.79 4.49 -2.14
CA LEU A 122 12.43 3.09 -2.36
C LEU A 122 13.67 2.27 -2.74
N ARG A 123 14.41 2.70 -3.77
CA ARG A 123 15.70 2.10 -4.18
C ARG A 123 16.67 1.98 -3.00
N ASP A 124 16.80 3.06 -2.23
CA ASP A 124 17.73 3.15 -1.10
C ASP A 124 17.21 2.42 0.16
N GLN A 125 16.00 1.85 0.11
CA GLN A 125 15.31 1.18 1.22
C GLN A 125 15.18 2.07 2.47
N ASP A 126 15.06 3.38 2.26
CA ASP A 126 14.98 4.38 3.33
C ASP A 126 13.51 4.69 3.66
N MET A 127 12.99 4.00 4.68
CA MET A 127 11.59 4.14 5.12
C MET A 127 11.27 5.56 5.60
N ASP A 128 12.18 6.22 6.31
CA ASP A 128 11.92 7.57 6.81
C ASP A 128 11.88 8.56 5.65
N ALA A 129 12.78 8.43 4.66
CA ALA A 129 12.74 9.23 3.44
C ALA A 129 11.47 8.95 2.63
N MET A 130 11.05 7.69 2.46
CA MET A 130 9.79 7.34 1.80
C MET A 130 8.60 8.01 2.48
N LEU A 131 8.48 7.88 3.81
CA LEU A 131 7.39 8.49 4.58
C LEU A 131 7.38 10.02 4.48
N SER A 132 8.56 10.65 4.43
CA SER A 132 8.68 12.11 4.31
C SER A 132 8.12 12.67 3.01
N THR A 133 7.94 11.85 1.97
CA THR A 133 7.34 12.28 0.70
C THR A 133 5.82 12.47 0.77
N PHE A 134 5.17 11.90 1.79
CA PHE A 134 3.71 11.90 1.88
C PHE A 134 3.15 13.12 2.61
N ALA A 135 1.94 13.50 2.24
CA ALA A 135 1.11 14.37 3.06
C ALA A 135 0.55 13.54 4.23
N ILE A 136 1.01 13.85 5.44
CA ILE A 136 0.58 13.20 6.68
C ILE A 136 -0.09 14.23 7.56
N GLU A 137 0.68 15.13 8.16
CA GLU A 137 0.15 16.18 9.03
C GLU A 137 -0.72 17.15 8.23
N SER A 138 -0.23 17.62 7.08
CA SER A 138 -0.95 18.57 6.22
C SER A 138 -2.25 17.97 5.69
N TYR A 139 -2.26 16.67 5.35
CA TYR A 139 -3.48 15.98 4.94
C TYR A 139 -4.50 15.94 6.08
N ILE A 140 -4.09 15.55 7.28
CA ILE A 140 -5.00 15.49 8.44
C ILE A 140 -5.52 16.89 8.80
N GLU A 141 -4.71 17.93 8.68
CA GLU A 141 -5.13 19.31 8.97
C GLU A 141 -6.18 19.85 7.99
N ASN A 142 -6.11 19.46 6.72
CA ASN A 142 -6.99 19.97 5.67
C ASN A 142 -8.18 19.04 5.36
N TYR A 143 -8.17 17.80 5.85
CA TYR A 143 -9.21 16.81 5.56
C TYR A 143 -10.64 17.29 5.82
N ASP A 144 -11.50 17.20 4.80
CA ASP A 144 -12.92 17.55 4.88
C ASP A 144 -13.80 16.28 4.99
N LEU A 145 -14.16 15.95 6.23
CA LEU A 145 -15.05 14.82 6.51
C LEU A 145 -16.46 15.03 5.93
N ASN A 146 -16.97 16.26 5.83
CA ASN A 146 -18.29 16.49 5.23
C ASN A 146 -18.24 16.19 3.74
N ALA A 147 -17.20 16.65 3.05
CA ALA A 147 -16.99 16.32 1.64
C ALA A 147 -16.86 14.81 1.42
N MET A 148 -16.19 14.08 2.32
CA MET A 148 -16.11 12.61 2.26
C MET A 148 -17.49 11.94 2.41
N VAL A 149 -18.26 12.33 3.42
CA VAL A 149 -19.60 11.77 3.67
C VAL A 149 -20.56 12.12 2.54
N GLU A 150 -20.50 13.33 2.00
CA GLU A 150 -21.27 13.74 0.82
C GLU A 150 -20.88 12.91 -0.41
N ARG A 151 -19.59 12.64 -0.62
CA ARG A 151 -19.11 11.82 -1.74
C ARG A 151 -19.56 10.37 -1.62
N LEU A 152 -19.38 9.75 -0.46
CA LEU A 152 -19.69 8.33 -0.25
C LEU A 152 -21.18 8.07 -0.01
N GLN A 153 -21.95 9.09 0.43
CA GLN A 153 -23.32 8.95 0.93
C GLN A 153 -23.43 7.88 2.04
N ALA A 154 -22.31 7.59 2.73
CA ALA A 154 -22.17 6.56 3.73
C ALA A 154 -20.99 6.89 4.66
N TYR A 155 -21.01 6.30 5.86
CA TYR A 155 -19.86 6.29 6.77
C TYR A 155 -19.43 4.84 7.00
N THR A 156 -18.19 4.52 6.62
CA THR A 156 -17.64 3.16 6.68
C THR A 156 -16.51 3.12 7.72
N PRO A 157 -16.80 2.75 8.98
CA PRO A 157 -15.83 2.83 10.08
C PRO A 157 -14.63 1.88 9.95
N TYR A 158 -14.65 0.98 8.97
CA TYR A 158 -13.59 0.02 8.67
C TYR A 158 -12.70 0.43 7.48
N MET A 159 -12.99 1.57 6.84
CA MET A 159 -12.09 2.20 5.86
C MET A 159 -11.32 3.34 6.52
N GLU A 160 -10.24 3.80 5.89
CA GLU A 160 -9.48 4.99 6.31
C GLU A 160 -10.34 6.26 6.12
N VAL A 161 -11.22 6.53 7.08
CA VAL A 161 -12.01 7.76 7.17
C VAL A 161 -11.63 8.44 8.49
N PRO A 162 -10.78 9.50 8.43
CA PRO A 162 -10.42 10.28 9.62
C PRO A 162 -11.63 10.70 10.45
N PHE A 163 -11.46 10.66 11.77
CA PHE A 163 -12.42 11.25 12.71
C PHE A 163 -12.51 12.76 12.53
N PRO A 164 -13.58 13.43 13.01
CA PRO A 164 -13.56 14.87 13.13
C PRO A 164 -12.36 15.32 13.97
N ASN A 165 -11.56 16.25 13.46
CA ASN A 165 -10.42 16.86 14.17
C ASN A 165 -10.88 17.86 15.26
N SER A 166 -12.02 17.61 15.92
CA SER A 166 -12.66 18.54 16.85
C SER A 166 -11.99 18.61 18.22
N ILE A 167 -11.16 17.63 18.58
CA ILE A 167 -10.39 17.59 19.83
C ILE A 167 -8.96 17.09 19.56
N PRO A 168 -7.97 17.44 20.43
CA PRO A 168 -6.57 17.03 20.22
C PRO A 168 -6.37 15.52 20.05
N TYR A 169 -7.08 14.71 20.85
CA TYR A 169 -6.95 13.26 20.81
C TYR A 169 -7.37 12.64 19.46
N THR A 170 -8.45 13.14 18.83
CA THR A 170 -8.86 12.60 17.52
C THR A 170 -7.91 13.03 16.41
N LYS A 171 -7.28 14.21 16.52
CA LYS A 171 -6.20 14.62 15.60
C LYS A 171 -5.01 13.66 15.71
N GLU A 172 -4.58 13.31 16.91
CA GLU A 172 -3.48 12.36 17.14
C GLU A 172 -3.81 10.96 16.59
N LEU A 173 -5.03 10.45 16.85
CA LEU A 173 -5.47 9.18 16.27
C LEU A 173 -5.47 9.19 14.73
N ASN A 174 -5.88 10.30 14.12
CA ASN A 174 -5.90 10.44 12.67
C ASN A 174 -4.49 10.46 12.08
N LEU A 175 -3.54 11.14 12.74
CA LEU A 175 -2.13 11.16 12.32
C LEU A 175 -1.52 9.76 12.34
N GLU A 176 -1.69 9.03 13.44
CA GLU A 176 -1.17 7.66 13.56
C GLU A 176 -1.86 6.70 12.57
N ALA A 177 -3.17 6.82 12.37
CA ALA A 177 -3.90 6.02 11.38
C ALA A 177 -3.39 6.27 9.96
N ARG A 178 -3.14 7.55 9.61
CA ARG A 178 -2.61 7.94 8.30
C ARG A 178 -1.21 7.38 8.07
N ARG A 179 -0.30 7.54 9.04
CA ARG A 179 1.06 6.98 8.99
C ARG A 179 1.01 5.46 8.83
N SER A 180 0.18 4.78 9.62
CA SER A 180 0.02 3.33 9.56
C SER A 180 -0.49 2.85 8.19
N SER A 181 -1.44 3.57 7.58
CA SER A 181 -1.99 3.25 6.26
C SER A 181 -0.93 3.36 5.15
N ILE A 182 -0.12 4.42 5.17
CA ILE A 182 0.99 4.62 4.23
C ILE A 182 2.03 3.50 4.41
N THR A 183 2.43 3.23 5.65
CA THR A 183 3.41 2.17 5.97
C THR A 183 2.92 0.80 5.50
N GLN A 184 1.64 0.49 5.69
CA GLN A 184 1.04 -0.75 5.21
C GLN A 184 1.06 -0.83 3.68
N SER A 185 0.84 0.28 2.99
CA SER A 185 0.87 0.35 1.53
C SER A 185 2.28 0.11 0.98
N ILE A 186 3.31 0.69 1.61
CA ILE A 186 4.74 0.43 1.29
C ILE A 186 5.08 -1.05 1.56
N SER A 187 4.64 -1.60 2.71
CA SER A 187 4.84 -3.01 3.03
C SER A 187 4.18 -3.96 2.02
N ASN A 188 2.98 -3.63 1.55
CA ASN A 188 2.29 -4.43 0.54
C ASN A 188 3.01 -4.36 -0.81
N GLN A 189 3.52 -3.19 -1.19
CA GLN A 189 4.34 -2.99 -2.39
C GLN A 189 5.61 -3.83 -2.33
N TYR A 190 6.33 -3.78 -1.20
CA TYR A 190 7.52 -4.61 -0.99
C TYR A 190 7.19 -6.10 -1.10
N GLN A 191 6.11 -6.55 -0.45
CA GLN A 191 5.68 -7.95 -0.52
C GLN A 191 5.35 -8.40 -1.94
N PHE A 192 4.68 -7.55 -2.72
CA PHE A 192 4.27 -7.86 -4.08
C PHE A 192 5.47 -8.02 -5.01
N PHE A 193 6.38 -7.04 -5.04
CA PHE A 193 7.47 -7.03 -6.02
C PHE A 193 8.65 -7.93 -5.65
N ASN A 194 8.91 -8.17 -4.36
CA ASN A 194 9.91 -9.16 -3.96
C ASN A 194 9.35 -10.58 -3.93
N GLU A 195 8.12 -10.79 -4.41
CA GLU A 195 7.47 -12.10 -4.50
C GLU A 195 7.53 -12.93 -3.20
N LEU A 196 7.51 -12.29 -2.03
CA LEU A 196 7.69 -12.98 -0.73
C LEU A 196 6.74 -14.16 -0.56
N LEU A 197 5.56 -14.06 -1.17
CA LEU A 197 4.59 -15.14 -1.25
C LEU A 197 4.25 -15.39 -2.72
N LYS A 198 4.70 -16.53 -3.24
CA LYS A 198 4.37 -16.95 -4.60
C LYS A 198 2.86 -17.04 -4.80
N ASP A 199 2.39 -16.52 -5.93
CA ASP A 199 0.97 -16.47 -6.31
C ASP A 199 0.09 -15.69 -5.32
N PHE A 200 0.68 -14.79 -4.52
CA PHE A 200 -0.08 -13.98 -3.56
C PHE A 200 -1.06 -13.05 -4.26
N TYR A 201 -2.33 -13.19 -3.89
CA TYR A 201 -3.38 -12.25 -4.22
C TYR A 201 -3.94 -11.60 -2.96
N TYR A 202 -4.17 -10.28 -3.02
CA TYR A 202 -4.71 -9.52 -1.91
C TYR A 202 -6.07 -10.08 -1.45
N GLY A 203 -6.21 -10.35 -0.15
CA GLY A 203 -7.43 -10.91 0.44
C GLY A 203 -7.55 -12.43 0.34
N GLN A 204 -6.57 -13.12 -0.26
CA GLN A 204 -6.51 -14.58 -0.22
C GLN A 204 -6.13 -15.09 1.17
N THR A 205 -6.78 -16.18 1.59
CA THR A 205 -6.32 -16.94 2.76
C THR A 205 -5.21 -17.87 2.33
N ILE A 206 -4.03 -17.73 2.94
CA ILE A 206 -2.90 -18.64 2.72
C ILE A 206 -3.14 -19.93 3.49
N VAL A 207 -3.15 -21.07 2.79
CA VAL A 207 -3.27 -22.38 3.42
C VAL A 207 -1.88 -22.99 3.54
N LEU A 208 -1.35 -23.05 4.77
CA LEU A 208 0.05 -23.42 5.03
C LEU A 208 0.49 -24.77 4.44
N HIS A 209 -0.43 -25.70 4.18
CA HIS A 209 -0.07 -26.98 3.54
C HIS A 209 0.43 -26.82 2.10
N ASP A 210 0.09 -25.72 1.42
CA ASP A 210 0.54 -25.40 0.06
C ASP A 210 1.93 -24.73 0.06
N TYR A 211 2.40 -24.30 1.24
CA TYR A 211 3.66 -23.59 1.45
C TYR A 211 4.41 -24.22 2.64
N PRO A 212 4.90 -25.47 2.50
CA PRO A 212 5.54 -26.19 3.61
C PRO A 212 6.80 -25.50 4.14
N ASP A 213 7.49 -24.73 3.30
CA ASP A 213 8.75 -24.04 3.59
C ASP A 213 8.56 -22.50 3.61
N LEU A 214 7.32 -22.04 3.85
CA LEU A 214 6.88 -20.63 3.77
C LEU A 214 7.87 -19.61 4.33
N VAL A 215 8.39 -19.86 5.54
CA VAL A 215 9.26 -18.90 6.22
C VAL A 215 10.63 -18.84 5.54
N ASP A 216 11.19 -19.99 5.18
CA ASP A 216 12.50 -20.07 4.52
C ASP A 216 12.41 -19.41 3.12
N ASP A 217 11.33 -19.67 2.37
CA ASP A 217 11.06 -19.04 1.07
C ASP A 217 10.93 -17.52 1.20
N MET A 218 10.23 -17.03 2.24
CA MET A 218 10.12 -15.60 2.53
C MET A 218 11.46 -14.98 2.91
N GLU A 219 12.27 -15.65 3.72
CA GLU A 219 13.60 -15.17 4.10
C GLU A 219 14.52 -15.09 2.87
N GLU A 220 14.54 -16.11 2.00
CA GLU A 220 15.29 -16.11 0.74
C GLU A 220 14.85 -14.95 -0.17
N ALA A 221 13.54 -14.74 -0.32
CA ALA A 221 12.99 -13.65 -1.12
C ALA A 221 13.33 -12.25 -0.58
N THR A 222 13.75 -12.11 0.68
CA THR A 222 14.26 -10.83 1.22
C THR A 222 15.74 -10.58 0.93
N GLU A 223 16.48 -11.55 0.40
CA GLU A 223 17.92 -11.38 0.10
C GLU A 223 18.17 -10.56 -1.17
N ASP A 224 17.32 -10.72 -2.19
CA ASP A 224 17.43 -10.05 -3.50
C ASP A 224 16.34 -8.97 -3.61
N TYR A 225 16.69 -7.69 -3.48
CA TYR A 225 15.74 -6.58 -3.59
C TYR A 225 15.57 -6.12 -5.04
N ILE A 226 14.39 -6.31 -5.61
CA ILE A 226 14.09 -6.05 -7.04
C ILE A 226 14.35 -4.62 -7.53
N PHE A 227 14.29 -3.62 -6.65
CA PHE A 227 14.50 -2.22 -7.03
C PHE A 227 15.86 -1.67 -6.58
N GLU A 228 16.85 -2.53 -6.29
CA GLU A 228 18.18 -2.09 -5.87
C GLU A 228 18.93 -1.28 -6.94
N ASP A 229 18.67 -1.57 -8.22
CA ASP A 229 19.28 -0.93 -9.38
C ASP A 229 18.36 0.08 -10.07
N LEU A 230 17.27 0.49 -9.41
CA LEU A 230 16.27 1.40 -9.96
C LEU A 230 16.90 2.69 -10.52
N GLU A 231 16.63 2.95 -11.80
CA GLU A 231 17.03 4.17 -12.52
C GLU A 231 15.80 4.86 -13.12
N ILE A 232 15.53 6.09 -12.68
CA ILE A 232 14.44 6.91 -13.23
C ILE A 232 14.81 7.33 -14.66
N THR A 233 13.96 6.99 -15.62
CA THR A 233 14.19 7.24 -17.05
C THR A 233 13.43 8.45 -17.58
N GLY A 234 12.39 8.91 -16.88
CA GLY A 234 11.64 10.10 -17.25
C GLY A 234 10.22 10.14 -16.68
N SER A 235 9.34 10.84 -17.38
CA SER A 235 7.92 10.95 -17.07
C SER A 235 7.07 10.87 -18.35
N MET A 236 5.78 10.60 -18.17
CA MET A 236 4.79 10.57 -19.25
C MET A 236 3.55 11.37 -18.84
N ASP A 237 2.81 11.84 -19.83
CA ASP A 237 1.49 12.42 -19.58
C ASP A 237 0.48 11.29 -19.27
N PRO A 238 -0.40 11.43 -18.28
CA PRO A 238 -1.40 10.40 -17.93
C PRO A 238 -2.27 9.91 -19.10
N GLU A 239 -2.60 10.79 -20.03
CA GLU A 239 -3.38 10.49 -21.24
C GLU A 239 -2.65 9.61 -22.25
N ASP A 240 -1.31 9.63 -22.25
CA ASP A 240 -0.49 8.73 -23.06
C ASP A 240 -0.50 7.29 -22.51
N ILE A 241 -0.77 7.14 -21.21
CA ILE A 241 -0.98 5.84 -20.57
C ILE A 241 -2.40 5.33 -20.80
N ILE A 242 -3.41 6.16 -20.54
CA ILE A 242 -4.81 5.75 -20.65
C ILE A 242 -5.72 6.94 -20.99
N GLY A 243 -6.34 6.90 -22.17
CA GLY A 243 -7.24 7.97 -22.64
C GLY A 243 -8.48 8.20 -21.76
N LEU A 244 -8.86 7.25 -20.91
CA LEU A 244 -9.93 7.45 -19.91
C LEU A 244 -9.60 8.54 -18.89
N TYR A 245 -8.32 8.90 -18.74
CA TYR A 245 -7.90 9.94 -17.82
C TYR A 245 -8.55 11.28 -18.15
N GLU A 246 -8.58 11.67 -19.43
CA GLU A 246 -9.12 12.97 -19.88
C GLU A 246 -10.65 13.03 -19.92
N GLU A 247 -11.36 11.90 -19.73
CA GLU A 247 -12.81 11.91 -19.77
C GLU A 247 -13.39 12.91 -18.75
N GLU A 248 -14.34 13.74 -19.19
CA GLU A 248 -14.99 14.77 -18.37
C GLU A 248 -15.50 14.18 -17.04
N ARG A 249 -16.11 12.99 -17.09
CA ARG A 249 -16.59 12.29 -15.90
C ARG A 249 -15.46 11.93 -14.93
N ASN A 250 -14.30 11.53 -15.44
CA ASN A 250 -13.14 11.22 -14.60
C ASN A 250 -12.59 12.51 -13.95
N GLN A 251 -12.43 13.57 -14.74
CA GLN A 251 -11.99 14.88 -14.26
C GLN A 251 -12.94 15.47 -13.20
N GLU A 252 -14.26 15.33 -13.37
CA GLU A 252 -15.24 15.68 -12.34
C GLU A 252 -15.05 14.87 -11.05
N ASN A 253 -14.71 13.58 -11.16
CA ASN A 253 -14.51 12.72 -10.01
C ASN A 253 -13.23 13.07 -9.25
N ILE A 254 -12.17 13.45 -9.95
CA ILE A 254 -10.92 14.00 -9.37
C ILE A 254 -11.23 15.30 -8.63
N ALA A 255 -11.97 16.23 -9.24
CA ALA A 255 -12.35 17.49 -8.60
C ALA A 255 -13.21 17.28 -7.33
N LYS A 256 -14.10 16.29 -7.33
CA LYS A 256 -14.85 15.89 -6.12
C LYS A 256 -13.95 15.26 -5.06
N GLN A 257 -12.87 14.58 -5.47
CA GLN A 257 -11.92 13.94 -4.56
C GLN A 257 -11.02 14.99 -3.89
N ALA A 258 -10.55 15.98 -4.65
CA ALA A 258 -9.73 17.08 -4.13
C ALA A 258 -10.39 17.79 -2.95
N LYS A 259 -11.72 17.99 -2.99
CA LYS A 259 -12.48 18.56 -1.87
C LYS A 259 -12.35 17.77 -0.57
N VAL A 260 -12.28 16.44 -0.64
CA VAL A 260 -12.07 15.59 0.54
C VAL A 260 -10.72 15.88 1.19
N PHE A 261 -9.74 16.26 0.39
CA PHE A 261 -8.39 16.61 0.85
C PHE A 261 -8.32 18.07 1.34
N GLY A 262 -9.40 18.84 1.26
CA GLY A 262 -9.37 20.28 1.52
C GLY A 262 -8.64 21.07 0.43
N ALA A 263 -8.42 20.48 -0.74
CA ALA A 263 -7.70 21.05 -1.87
C ALA A 263 -8.64 21.40 -3.04
N LYS A 264 -8.16 22.25 -3.96
CA LYS A 264 -8.79 22.49 -5.26
C LYS A 264 -8.39 21.41 -6.26
N ALA A 265 -9.13 21.34 -7.38
CA ALA A 265 -8.89 20.33 -8.41
C ALA A 265 -7.51 20.46 -9.08
N ASP A 266 -7.02 21.70 -9.24
CA ASP A 266 -5.70 22.03 -9.78
C ASP A 266 -4.55 21.86 -8.76
N GLU A 267 -4.88 21.64 -7.49
CA GLU A 267 -3.95 21.33 -6.40
C GLU A 267 -3.84 19.80 -6.18
N VAL A 268 -4.36 18.99 -7.11
CA VAL A 268 -4.23 17.53 -7.12
C VAL A 268 -3.69 17.08 -8.47
N ALA A 269 -2.61 16.30 -8.46
CA ALA A 269 -1.96 15.79 -9.67
C ALA A 269 -1.93 14.25 -9.65
N ASN A 270 -2.07 13.63 -10.82
CA ASN A 270 -1.73 12.23 -11.02
C ASN A 270 -0.56 12.22 -11.99
N VAL A 271 0.59 11.74 -11.55
CA VAL A 271 1.84 11.75 -12.31
C VAL A 271 2.15 10.34 -12.80
N VAL A 272 2.88 10.22 -13.89
CA VAL A 272 3.46 8.97 -14.36
C VAL A 272 4.98 9.14 -14.47
N ILE A 273 5.73 8.47 -13.60
CA ILE A 273 7.20 8.41 -13.65
C ILE A 273 7.60 7.07 -14.29
N THR A 274 8.53 7.09 -15.24
CA THR A 274 9.09 5.88 -15.85
C THR A 274 10.44 5.57 -15.22
N PHE A 275 10.72 4.29 -15.01
CA PHE A 275 12.01 3.85 -14.48
C PHE A 275 12.36 2.44 -14.97
N GLU A 276 13.63 2.08 -14.91
CA GLU A 276 14.13 0.73 -15.16
C GLU A 276 14.58 0.10 -13.83
N ALA A 277 14.35 -1.20 -13.64
CA ALA A 277 14.88 -1.99 -12.53
C ALA A 277 14.91 -3.49 -12.91
N ASP A 278 15.93 -4.23 -12.47
CA ASP A 278 16.15 -5.64 -12.84
C ASP A 278 16.04 -5.92 -14.35
N GLY A 279 16.45 -4.94 -15.17
CA GLY A 279 16.40 -5.01 -16.63
C GLY A 279 15.01 -4.90 -17.28
N GLU A 280 13.98 -4.56 -16.51
CA GLU A 280 12.62 -4.32 -16.99
C GLU A 280 12.23 -2.84 -16.87
N GLU A 281 11.32 -2.38 -17.74
CA GLU A 281 10.76 -1.02 -17.69
C GLU A 281 9.48 -1.00 -16.85
N TYR A 282 9.32 0.05 -16.05
CA TYR A 282 8.18 0.26 -15.17
C TYR A 282 7.61 1.68 -15.29
N VAL A 283 6.36 1.82 -14.86
CA VAL A 283 5.70 3.10 -14.56
C VAL A 283 5.29 3.15 -13.10
N PHE A 284 5.42 4.32 -12.47
CA PHE A 284 4.89 4.65 -11.15
C PHE A 284 3.84 5.75 -11.28
N CYS A 285 2.62 5.47 -10.82
CA CYS A 285 1.44 6.29 -11.03
C CYS A 285 0.81 6.83 -9.72
N PRO A 286 1.52 7.63 -8.90
CA PRO A 286 0.97 8.16 -7.65
C PRO A 286 -0.06 9.27 -7.87
N GLN A 287 -0.83 9.56 -6.82
CA GLN A 287 -1.59 10.81 -6.71
C GLN A 287 -0.93 11.72 -5.69
N LEU A 288 -0.85 13.00 -6.03
CA LEU A 288 -0.23 14.04 -5.25
C LEU A 288 -1.21 15.15 -4.93
N VAL A 289 -0.91 15.88 -3.86
CA VAL A 289 -1.69 17.03 -3.40
C VAL A 289 -0.75 18.16 -3.02
N GLU A 290 -1.15 19.39 -3.33
CA GLU A 290 -0.45 20.61 -2.98
C GLU A 290 -1.04 21.20 -1.69
N TYR A 291 -0.17 21.52 -0.75
CA TYR A 291 -0.51 22.37 0.40
C TYR A 291 0.53 23.48 0.51
N ASP A 292 0.07 24.72 0.67
CA ASP A 292 0.93 25.89 0.88
C ASP A 292 2.07 26.06 -0.15
N GLY A 293 1.82 25.70 -1.43
CA GLY A 293 2.83 25.82 -2.48
C GLY A 293 3.81 24.64 -2.58
N ARG A 294 3.58 23.56 -1.83
CA ARG A 294 4.46 22.38 -1.77
C ARG A 294 3.69 21.11 -2.11
N TRP A 295 4.29 20.27 -2.94
CA TRP A 295 3.71 19.00 -3.36
C TRP A 295 4.13 17.84 -2.47
N TYR A 296 3.19 16.92 -2.26
CA TYR A 296 3.35 15.73 -1.46
C TYR A 296 2.60 14.56 -2.10
N ILE A 297 3.05 13.34 -1.86
CA ILE A 297 2.31 12.14 -2.23
C ILE A 297 1.07 12.01 -1.32
N GLN A 298 -0.11 11.98 -1.94
CA GLN A 298 -1.37 11.67 -1.27
C GLN A 298 -1.58 10.15 -1.22
N SER A 299 -1.29 9.43 -2.29
CA SER A 299 -1.37 7.98 -2.32
C SER A 299 -0.37 7.42 -3.31
N LEU A 300 0.17 6.25 -2.99
CA LEU A 300 0.95 5.46 -3.95
C LEU A 300 0.13 5.08 -5.18
N GLN A 301 -1.19 4.94 -5.03
CA GLN A 301 -2.09 4.63 -6.14
C GLN A 301 -2.95 5.82 -6.49
N GLY A 302 -2.60 6.47 -7.59
CA GLY A 302 -3.38 7.54 -8.16
C GLY A 302 -4.52 7.07 -9.04
N ASN A 303 -5.24 8.04 -9.60
CA ASN A 303 -6.34 7.78 -10.52
C ASN A 303 -5.89 6.94 -11.74
N VAL A 304 -4.71 7.23 -12.28
CA VAL A 304 -4.14 6.47 -13.41
C VAL A 304 -3.96 5.00 -13.06
N SER A 305 -3.44 4.67 -11.86
CA SER A 305 -3.33 3.28 -11.39
C SER A 305 -4.67 2.55 -11.40
N PHE A 306 -5.74 3.21 -10.96
CA PHE A 306 -7.08 2.60 -10.98
C PHE A 306 -7.61 2.40 -12.40
N LEU A 307 -7.36 3.36 -13.30
CA LEU A 307 -7.83 3.29 -14.69
C LEU A 307 -7.15 2.17 -15.49
N ILE A 308 -5.88 1.86 -15.19
CA ILE A 308 -5.15 0.75 -15.81
C ILE A 308 -5.30 -0.57 -15.05
N GLY A 309 -6.12 -0.60 -13.99
CA GLY A 309 -6.49 -1.82 -13.27
C GLY A 309 -5.44 -2.36 -12.31
N LEU A 310 -4.55 -1.51 -11.77
CA LEU A 310 -3.57 -1.96 -10.78
C LEU A 310 -4.25 -2.38 -9.48
N MET A 311 -3.70 -3.43 -8.85
CA MET A 311 -4.11 -3.92 -7.56
C MET A 311 -3.50 -3.07 -6.43
N VAL A 312 -4.21 -2.98 -5.29
CA VAL A 312 -3.80 -2.18 -4.11
C VAL A 312 -2.41 -2.51 -3.55
N ASN A 313 -1.95 -3.75 -3.72
CA ASN A 313 -0.64 -4.20 -3.28
C ASN A 313 0.52 -3.80 -4.21
N GLN A 314 0.26 -3.30 -5.42
CA GLN A 314 1.31 -2.84 -6.33
C GLN A 314 1.85 -1.43 -5.99
N GLY A 315 1.20 -0.70 -5.07
CA GLY A 315 1.61 0.67 -4.72
C GLY A 315 1.80 1.59 -5.94
N GLY A 316 0.97 1.43 -6.98
CA GLY A 316 0.98 2.28 -8.16
C GLY A 316 2.09 1.99 -9.17
N ILE A 317 2.88 0.94 -8.97
CA ILE A 317 3.92 0.51 -9.91
C ILE A 317 3.39 -0.60 -10.82
N SER A 318 3.76 -0.58 -12.10
CA SER A 318 3.47 -1.63 -13.07
C SER A 318 4.62 -1.77 -14.06
N LEU A 319 4.80 -2.97 -14.61
CA LEU A 319 5.60 -3.16 -15.82
C LEU A 319 5.05 -2.30 -16.98
N TYR A 320 5.95 -1.88 -17.86
CA TYR A 320 5.68 -1.10 -19.05
C TYR A 320 6.35 -1.77 -20.28
N PRO A 321 5.68 -1.84 -21.46
CA PRO A 321 4.34 -1.35 -21.76
C PRO A 321 3.26 -2.12 -20.98
N ILE A 322 2.20 -1.41 -20.58
CA ILE A 322 1.06 -2.03 -19.90
C ILE A 322 0.41 -3.01 -20.86
N GLU A 323 0.39 -4.30 -20.51
CA GLU A 323 -0.27 -5.30 -21.33
C GLU A 323 -1.76 -4.98 -21.45
N ASP A 324 -2.28 -5.04 -22.66
CA ASP A 324 -3.67 -4.71 -23.00
C ASP A 324 -4.59 -5.71 -22.28
N THR A 325 -5.04 -5.38 -21.07
CA THR A 325 -5.98 -6.19 -20.29
C THR A 325 -7.40 -6.03 -20.82
N GLN A 326 -7.58 -6.13 -22.14
CA GLN A 326 -8.90 -6.28 -22.74
C GLN A 326 -9.50 -7.63 -22.32
N GLY A 327 -10.24 -7.61 -21.21
CA GLY A 327 -11.07 -8.72 -20.79
C GLY A 327 -11.59 -8.59 -19.38
N GLY A 328 -12.68 -7.83 -19.20
CA GLY A 328 -13.54 -7.93 -18.02
C GLY A 328 -14.29 -6.65 -17.65
N VAL A 329 -15.33 -6.32 -18.42
CA VAL A 329 -16.54 -5.69 -17.85
C VAL A 329 -17.51 -6.82 -17.53
#